data_AF-X1BGX5-F1
#
_entry.id   AF-X1BGX5-F1
#
_cell.length_a   1.000
_cell.length_b   1.000
_cell.length_c   1.000
_cell.angle_alpha   90.00
_cell.angle_beta   90.00
_cell.angle_gamma   90.00
#
_symmetry.space_group_name_H-M   'P 1'
#
loop_
_entity.id
_entity.type
_entity.pdbx_description
1 polymer ?
#
loop_
_entity_poly.entity_id
_entity_poly.type
_entity_poly.pdbx_seq_one_letter_code
_entity_poly.pdbx_strand_id
1 'polypeptide(L)'
;EFFDALDMDITFLLDKAIEDLPNKGLLKKGQEVLTSFFSFLESKRTEIKGTIAETNNKLTGLKTEWEPLYDEQQKGYQEIVNTLRKERVPLDPAEFMRLERRENLLKSIVSEKNKYSKKKEELEVGRRKLLDKLNKVRLDQFKKRKEVEKMINEKLKGILKIDVKYEAIRDGFINRLLDYSSRENRIMKEPIKRMVEDDKFNVRFFVDILRKGE
;
A
#
# COMPACT_ATOMS: atom_id res chain seq x y z
N GLU A 1 -32.45 2.87 30.12
CA GLU A 1 -31.56 1.76 30.51
C GLU A 1 -30.46 2.18 31.49
N PHE A 2 -29.48 3.03 31.14
CA PHE A 2 -28.38 3.38 32.06
C PHE A 2 -28.82 3.96 33.43
N PHE A 3 -29.78 4.89 33.44
CA PHE A 3 -30.30 5.48 34.69
C PHE A 3 -31.38 4.63 35.37
N ASP A 4 -32.00 3.69 34.64
CA ASP A 4 -33.05 2.83 35.19
C ASP A 4 -32.46 1.59 35.88
N ALA A 5 -31.18 1.29 35.62
CA ALA A 5 -30.39 0.25 36.29
C ALA A 5 -29.74 0.74 37.61
N LEU A 6 -29.81 2.04 37.91
CA LEU A 6 -29.43 2.60 39.21
C LEU A 6 -30.61 2.42 40.18
N ASP A 7 -30.86 1.16 40.58
CA ASP A 7 -31.76 0.87 41.69
C ASP A 7 -31.05 1.28 42.99
N MET A 8 -31.23 2.54 43.37
CA MET A 8 -30.50 3.19 44.46
C MET A 8 -31.20 2.92 45.78
N ASP A 9 -30.96 1.73 46.33
CA ASP A 9 -31.48 1.35 47.63
C ASP A 9 -30.66 1.99 48.77
N ILE A 10 -31.19 3.08 49.34
CA ILE A 10 -30.65 3.75 50.52
C ILE A 10 -31.39 3.37 51.80
N THR A 11 -32.28 2.37 51.77
CA THR A 11 -33.07 1.99 52.96
C THR A 11 -32.19 1.55 54.13
N PHE A 12 -30.98 1.04 53.86
CA PHE A 12 -30.00 0.67 54.90
C PHE A 12 -29.44 1.87 55.69
N LEU A 13 -29.64 3.11 55.21
CA LEU A 13 -29.22 4.35 55.88
C LEU A 13 -30.41 5.16 56.44
N LEU A 14 -31.60 4.58 56.54
CA LEU A 14 -32.73 5.26 57.18
C LEU A 14 -32.44 5.52 58.67
N ASP A 15 -32.86 6.67 59.20
CA ASP A 15 -32.60 7.09 60.59
C ASP A 15 -32.93 5.99 61.62
N LYS A 16 -34.02 5.24 61.40
CA LYS A 16 -34.44 4.10 62.23
C LYS A 16 -33.46 2.92 62.24
N ALA A 17 -32.67 2.73 61.18
CA ALA A 17 -31.70 1.64 61.06
C ALA A 17 -30.33 2.02 61.62
N ILE A 18 -30.05 3.32 61.78
CA ILE A 18 -28.76 3.86 62.24
C ILE A 18 -28.76 4.20 63.73
N GLU A 19 -29.93 4.41 64.35
CA GLU A 19 -30.05 4.87 65.75
C GLU A 19 -29.29 3.99 66.77
N ASP A 20 -29.28 2.67 66.55
CA ASP A 20 -28.65 1.68 67.43
C ASP A 20 -27.23 1.27 67.01
N LEU A 21 -26.68 1.87 65.94
CA LEU A 21 -25.37 1.50 65.41
C LEU A 21 -24.21 2.29 66.05
N PRO A 22 -23.06 1.64 66.31
CA PRO A 22 -21.85 2.35 66.70
C PRO A 22 -21.43 3.33 65.60
N ASN A 23 -20.96 4.51 66.00
CA ASN A 23 -20.58 5.63 65.10
C ASN A 23 -21.74 6.27 64.31
N LYS A 24 -22.97 6.26 64.83
CA LYS A 24 -24.16 6.91 64.23
C LYS A 24 -23.95 8.31 63.64
N GLY A 25 -23.11 9.15 64.27
CA GLY A 25 -22.81 10.49 63.78
C GLY A 25 -22.04 10.52 62.46
N LEU A 26 -21.17 9.53 62.21
CA LEU A 26 -20.49 9.37 60.92
C LEU A 26 -21.42 8.79 59.85
N LEU A 27 -22.28 7.84 60.23
CA LEU A 27 -23.26 7.26 59.32
C LEU A 27 -24.30 8.28 58.85
N LYS A 28 -24.76 9.18 59.73
CA LYS A 28 -25.65 10.29 59.37
C LYS A 28 -25.00 11.28 58.39
N LYS A 29 -23.73 11.62 58.61
CA LYS A 29 -22.97 12.43 57.63
C LYS A 29 -22.82 11.72 56.29
N GLY A 30 -22.58 10.40 56.30
CA GLY A 30 -22.55 9.59 55.09
C GLY A 30 -23.88 9.60 54.33
N GLN A 31 -25.00 9.50 55.06
CA GLN A 31 -26.35 9.62 54.52
C GLN A 31 -26.57 10.98 53.84
N GLU A 32 -26.22 12.09 54.50
CA GLU A 32 -26.34 13.44 53.93
C GLU A 32 -25.53 13.61 52.63
N VAL A 33 -24.30 13.09 52.58
CA VAL A 33 -23.46 13.10 51.37
C VAL A 33 -24.11 12.27 50.26
N LEU A 34 -24.62 11.08 50.57
CA LEU A 34 -25.26 10.22 49.58
C LEU A 34 -26.56 10.83 49.05
N THR A 35 -27.41 11.38 49.91
CA THR A 35 -28.65 12.07 49.50
C THR A 35 -28.35 13.28 48.61
N SER A 36 -27.34 14.09 48.95
CA SER A 36 -26.95 15.22 48.10
C SER A 36 -26.41 14.77 46.73
N PHE A 37 -25.63 13.70 46.70
CA PHE A 37 -25.13 13.11 45.46
C PHE A 37 -26.25 12.56 44.58
N PHE A 38 -27.26 11.90 45.16
CA PHE A 38 -28.41 11.40 44.40
C PHE A 38 -29.29 12.53 43.86
N SER A 39 -29.52 13.57 44.65
CA SER A 39 -30.24 14.76 44.17
C SER A 39 -29.50 15.43 43.00
N PHE A 40 -28.16 15.49 43.06
CA PHE A 40 -27.34 15.98 41.96
C PHE A 40 -27.47 15.11 40.70
N LEU A 41 -27.42 13.78 40.84
CA LEU A 41 -27.57 12.86 39.71
C LEU A 41 -28.95 12.97 39.05
N GLU A 42 -30.02 13.08 39.84
CA GLU A 42 -31.37 13.23 39.29
C GLU A 42 -31.56 14.58 38.59
N SER A 43 -30.98 15.66 39.13
CA SER A 43 -30.95 16.97 38.47
C SER A 43 -30.20 16.92 37.14
N LYS A 44 -29.10 16.17 37.05
CA LYS A 44 -28.37 16.01 35.79
C LYS A 44 -29.13 15.16 34.79
N ARG A 45 -29.83 14.13 35.26
CA ARG A 45 -30.71 13.30 34.43
C ARG A 45 -31.83 14.13 33.78
N THR A 46 -32.49 14.98 34.56
CA THR A 46 -33.55 15.84 34.04
C THR A 46 -33.01 16.89 33.06
N GLU A 47 -31.86 17.49 33.36
CA GLU A 47 -31.17 18.42 32.46
C GLU A 47 -30.84 17.76 31.11
N ILE A 48 -30.22 16.56 31.13
CA ILE A 48 -29.87 15.82 29.91
C ILE A 48 -31.12 15.48 29.09
N LYS A 49 -32.19 14.99 29.74
CA LYS A 49 -33.46 14.70 29.05
C LYS A 49 -34.04 15.97 28.41
N GLY A 50 -33.99 17.09 29.12
CA GLY A 50 -34.42 18.39 28.62
C GLY A 50 -33.64 18.83 27.37
N THR A 51 -32.31 18.77 27.43
CA THR A 51 -31.45 19.12 26.29
C THR A 51 -31.68 18.23 25.07
N ILE A 52 -31.89 16.92 25.27
CA ILE A 52 -32.20 15.99 24.18
C ILE A 52 -33.53 16.37 23.52
N ALA A 53 -34.58 16.64 24.32
CA ALA A 53 -35.88 17.04 23.81
C ALA A 53 -35.80 18.36 23.03
N GLU A 54 -35.09 19.36 23.58
CA GLU A 54 -34.90 20.66 22.91
C GLU A 54 -34.13 20.51 21.58
N THR A 55 -33.07 19.69 21.56
CA THR A 55 -32.27 19.44 20.35
C THR A 55 -33.10 18.72 19.29
N ASN A 56 -33.91 17.74 19.68
CA ASN A 56 -34.83 17.05 18.77
C ASN A 56 -35.85 18.03 18.19
N ASN A 57 -36.45 18.90 19.01
CA ASN A 57 -37.39 19.91 18.53
C ASN A 57 -36.73 20.88 17.52
N LYS A 58 -35.49 21.31 17.77
CA LYS A 58 -34.73 22.14 16.83
C LYS A 58 -34.45 21.41 15.52
N LEU A 59 -34.06 20.13 15.58
CA LEU A 59 -33.85 19.30 14.39
C LEU A 59 -35.14 19.09 13.59
N THR A 60 -36.26 18.86 14.27
CA THR A 60 -37.57 18.74 13.61
C THR A 60 -37.96 20.06 12.96
N GLY A 61 -37.77 21.20 13.62
CA GLY A 61 -38.00 22.53 13.04
C GLY A 61 -37.16 22.79 11.78
N LEU A 62 -35.85 22.51 11.84
CA LEU A 62 -34.97 22.60 10.68
C LEU A 62 -35.41 21.70 9.53
N LYS A 63 -35.86 20.47 9.83
CA LYS A 63 -36.39 19.57 8.82
C LYS A 63 -37.65 20.13 8.16
N THR A 64 -38.59 20.67 8.94
CA THR A 64 -39.83 21.26 8.40
C THR A 64 -39.58 22.51 7.56
N GLU A 65 -38.53 23.27 7.85
CA GLU A 65 -38.11 24.42 7.03
C GLU A 65 -37.35 23.98 5.77
N TRP A 66 -36.54 22.91 5.86
CA TRP A 66 -35.73 22.44 4.75
C TRP A 66 -36.51 21.65 3.69
N GLU A 67 -37.52 20.88 4.10
CA GLU A 67 -38.34 20.06 3.21
C GLU A 67 -38.99 20.86 2.05
N PRO A 68 -39.65 22.02 2.26
CA PRO A 68 -40.18 22.81 1.15
C PRO A 68 -39.10 23.41 0.25
N LEU A 69 -37.96 23.84 0.81
CA LEU A 69 -36.83 24.37 0.03
C LEU A 69 -36.21 23.29 -0.86
N TYR A 70 -36.06 22.08 -0.31
CA TYR A 70 -35.59 20.92 -1.05
C TYR A 70 -36.56 20.55 -2.18
N ASP A 71 -37.86 20.52 -1.90
CA ASP A 71 -38.89 20.21 -2.90
C ASP A 71 -38.94 21.25 -4.02
N GLU A 72 -38.80 22.53 -3.70
CA GLU A 72 -38.72 23.61 -4.69
C GLU A 72 -37.48 23.46 -5.57
N GLN A 73 -36.31 23.24 -4.97
CA GLN A 73 -35.07 23.02 -5.71
C GLN A 73 -35.13 21.77 -6.59
N GLN A 74 -35.72 20.69 -6.08
CA GLN A 74 -35.89 19.44 -6.82
C GLN A 74 -36.86 19.63 -8.00
N LYS A 75 -37.93 20.40 -7.84
CA LYS A 75 -38.82 20.77 -8.95
C LYS A 75 -38.07 21.57 -10.02
N GLY A 76 -37.32 22.60 -9.63
CA GLY A 76 -36.51 23.38 -10.56
C GLY A 76 -35.47 22.52 -11.30
N TYR A 77 -34.83 21.59 -10.60
CA TYR A 77 -33.91 20.63 -11.22
C TYR A 77 -34.63 19.75 -12.26
N GLN A 78 -35.80 19.20 -11.93
CA GLN A 78 -36.57 18.36 -12.85
C GLN A 78 -37.09 19.16 -14.06
N GLU A 79 -37.47 20.41 -13.88
CA GLU A 79 -37.87 21.31 -14.97
C GLU A 79 -36.70 21.58 -15.93
N ILE A 80 -35.50 21.84 -15.39
CA ILE A 80 -34.28 21.99 -16.19
C ILE A 80 -33.97 20.70 -16.95
N VAL A 81 -34.01 19.54 -16.27
CA VAL A 81 -33.79 18.23 -16.91
C VAL A 81 -34.81 17.98 -18.04
N ASN A 82 -36.09 18.31 -17.82
CA ASN A 82 -37.14 18.17 -18.83
C ASN A 82 -36.93 19.13 -20.02
N THR A 83 -36.45 20.34 -19.76
CA THR A 83 -36.15 21.34 -20.80
C THR A 83 -34.97 20.88 -21.66
N LEU A 84 -33.87 20.44 -21.03
CA LEU A 84 -32.69 19.89 -21.69
C LEU A 84 -33.03 18.62 -22.50
N ARG A 85 -33.96 17.78 -22.02
CA ARG A 85 -34.46 16.60 -22.74
C ARG A 85 -35.28 16.98 -23.98
N LYS A 86 -36.09 18.04 -23.91
CA LYS A 86 -36.86 18.56 -25.07
C LYS A 86 -35.96 19.14 -26.16
N GLU A 87 -34.82 19.73 -25.78
CA GLU A 87 -33.81 20.25 -26.70
C GLU A 87 -32.97 19.15 -27.38
N ARG A 88 -33.32 17.86 -27.21
CA ARG A 88 -32.60 16.70 -27.76
C ARG A 88 -31.12 16.66 -27.39
N VAL A 89 -30.72 17.26 -26.27
CA VAL A 89 -29.39 17.02 -25.71
C VAL A 89 -29.45 15.69 -24.97
N PRO A 90 -28.73 14.63 -25.41
CA PRO A 90 -28.73 13.33 -24.75
C PRO A 90 -27.85 13.42 -23.50
N LEU A 91 -28.32 14.14 -22.49
CA LEU A 91 -27.72 14.19 -21.16
C LEU A 91 -28.68 13.48 -20.22
N ASP A 92 -28.62 12.15 -20.18
CA ASP A 92 -29.11 11.43 -19.01
C ASP A 92 -28.11 11.71 -17.87
N PRO A 93 -28.49 12.48 -16.83
CA PRO A 93 -27.57 12.81 -15.75
C PRO A 93 -27.04 11.55 -15.04
N ALA A 94 -27.81 10.47 -15.02
CA ALA A 94 -27.36 9.20 -14.46
C ALA A 94 -26.24 8.56 -15.30
N GLU A 95 -26.33 8.65 -16.63
CA GLU A 95 -25.26 8.19 -17.52
C GLU A 95 -24.03 9.08 -17.44
N PHE A 96 -24.20 10.41 -17.34
CA PHE A 96 -23.09 11.34 -17.14
C PHE A 96 -22.33 11.05 -15.84
N MET A 97 -23.04 10.92 -14.71
CA MET A 97 -22.45 10.56 -13.42
C MET A 97 -21.81 9.16 -13.42
N ARG A 98 -22.30 8.23 -14.25
CA ARG A 98 -21.69 6.92 -14.44
C ARG A 98 -20.39 7.04 -15.26
N LEU A 99 -20.39 7.84 -16.31
CA LEU A 99 -19.23 8.07 -17.17
C LEU A 99 -18.13 8.84 -16.43
N GLU A 100 -18.47 9.87 -15.66
CA GLU A 100 -17.51 10.63 -14.84
C GLU A 100 -16.86 9.74 -13.78
N ARG A 101 -17.64 8.91 -13.08
CA ARG A 101 -17.09 7.92 -12.14
C ARG A 101 -16.13 6.95 -12.85
N ARG A 102 -16.50 6.48 -14.05
CA ARG A 102 -15.65 5.58 -14.84
C ARG A 102 -14.37 6.28 -15.31
N GLU A 103 -14.45 7.54 -15.73
CA GLU A 103 -13.30 8.34 -16.14
C GLU A 103 -12.34 8.57 -14.96
N ASN A 104 -12.86 8.92 -13.79
CA ASN A 104 -12.06 9.11 -12.58
C ASN A 104 -11.36 7.82 -12.13
N LEU A 105 -12.06 6.67 -12.19
CA LEU A 105 -11.45 5.35 -11.95
C LEU A 105 -10.35 5.06 -12.96
N LEU A 106 -10.58 5.29 -14.26
CA LEU A 106 -9.58 5.07 -15.30
C LEU A 106 -8.36 5.98 -15.12
N LYS A 107 -8.55 7.25 -14.78
CA LYS A 107 -7.46 8.19 -14.48
C LYS A 107 -6.61 7.70 -13.31
N SER A 108 -7.24 7.21 -12.25
CA SER A 108 -6.54 6.61 -11.11
C SER A 108 -5.70 5.39 -11.53
N ILE A 109 -6.30 4.46 -12.28
CA ILE A 109 -5.61 3.25 -12.76
C ILE A 109 -4.43 3.60 -13.67
N VAL A 110 -4.58 4.58 -14.58
CA VAL A 110 -3.50 5.03 -15.46
C VAL A 110 -2.37 5.69 -14.65
N SER A 111 -2.69 6.50 -13.65
CA SER A 111 -1.71 7.12 -12.75
C SER A 111 -0.92 6.06 -11.99
N GLU A 112 -1.60 5.06 -11.41
CA GLU A 112 -0.95 3.95 -10.72
C GLU A 112 -0.06 3.12 -11.64
N LYS A 113 -0.55 2.77 -12.84
CA LYS A 113 0.24 2.06 -13.86
C LYS A 113 1.53 2.81 -14.18
N ASN A 114 1.45 4.13 -14.39
CA ASN A 114 2.62 4.95 -14.68
C ASN A 114 3.62 4.98 -13.51
N LYS A 115 3.13 5.07 -12.28
CA LYS A 115 3.96 4.99 -11.07
C LYS A 115 4.69 3.65 -10.96
N TYR A 116 3.99 2.53 -11.16
CA TYR A 116 4.60 1.20 -11.10
C TYR A 116 5.55 0.96 -12.27
N SER A 117 5.25 1.47 -13.47
CA SER A 117 6.16 1.36 -14.61
C SER A 117 7.49 2.07 -14.37
N LYS A 118 7.46 3.29 -13.82
CA LYS A 118 8.68 4.02 -13.44
C LYS A 118 9.49 3.26 -12.39
N LYS A 119 8.83 2.76 -11.34
CA LYS A 119 9.48 1.98 -10.29
C LYS A 119 10.10 0.68 -10.81
N LYS A 120 9.44 0.02 -11.77
CA LYS A 120 9.99 -1.16 -12.44
C LYS A 120 11.27 -0.81 -13.19
N GLU A 121 11.26 0.27 -13.97
CA GLU A 121 12.42 0.72 -14.73
C GLU A 121 13.61 1.07 -13.82
N GLU A 122 13.35 1.80 -12.72
CA GLU A 122 14.37 2.09 -11.69
C GLU A 122 14.97 0.81 -11.10
N LEU A 123 14.14 -0.17 -10.75
CA LEU A 123 14.59 -1.46 -10.23
C LEU A 123 15.38 -2.26 -11.27
N GLU A 124 15.00 -2.21 -12.55
CA GLU A 124 15.75 -2.87 -13.62
C GLU A 124 17.12 -2.21 -13.85
N VAL A 125 17.19 -0.87 -13.80
CA VAL A 125 18.47 -0.14 -13.82
C VAL A 125 19.32 -0.50 -12.60
N GLY A 126 18.73 -0.54 -11.41
CA GLY A 126 19.40 -0.94 -10.17
C GLY A 126 19.94 -2.38 -10.25
N ARG A 127 19.12 -3.32 -10.72
CA ARG A 127 19.52 -4.72 -10.95
C ARG A 127 20.68 -4.82 -11.95
N ARG A 128 20.63 -4.06 -13.06
CA ARG A 128 21.72 -4.02 -14.06
C ARG A 128 23.03 -3.59 -13.41
N LYS A 129 23.03 -2.47 -12.68
CA LYS A 129 24.21 -1.96 -11.97
C LYS A 129 24.78 -2.97 -10.95
N LEU A 130 23.92 -3.68 -10.23
CA LEU A 130 24.34 -4.70 -9.26
C LEU A 130 24.94 -5.93 -9.94
N LEU A 131 24.35 -6.40 -11.04
CA LEU A 131 24.90 -7.51 -11.82
C LEU A 131 26.28 -7.17 -12.41
N ASP A 132 26.47 -5.95 -12.89
CA ASP A 132 27.77 -5.50 -13.40
C ASP A 132 28.83 -5.46 -12.29
N LYS A 133 28.46 -4.95 -11.10
CA LYS A 133 29.34 -5.00 -9.93
C LYS A 133 29.69 -6.43 -9.53
N LEU A 134 28.70 -7.33 -9.51
CA LEU A 134 28.91 -8.74 -9.19
C LEU A 134 29.87 -9.40 -10.19
N ASN A 135 29.69 -9.15 -11.48
CA ASN A 135 30.56 -9.70 -12.52
C ASN A 135 32.00 -9.20 -12.40
N LYS A 136 32.20 -7.91 -12.07
CA LYS A 136 33.54 -7.37 -11.81
C LYS A 136 34.22 -8.07 -10.64
N VAL A 137 33.53 -8.22 -9.51
CA VAL A 137 34.08 -8.92 -8.33
C VAL A 137 34.41 -10.38 -8.64
N ARG A 138 33.54 -11.08 -9.38
CA ARG A 138 33.80 -12.47 -9.82
C ARG A 138 35.01 -12.57 -10.73
N LEU A 139 35.17 -11.63 -11.66
CA LEU A 139 36.34 -11.58 -12.55
C LEU A 139 37.63 -11.35 -11.76
N ASP A 140 37.62 -10.43 -10.80
CA ASP A 140 38.79 -10.14 -9.95
C ASP A 140 39.17 -11.36 -9.09
N GLN A 141 38.17 -12.05 -8.53
CA GLN A 141 38.39 -13.31 -7.81
C GLN A 141 38.98 -14.38 -8.72
N PHE A 142 38.49 -14.50 -9.95
CA PHE A 142 39.01 -15.46 -10.92
C PHE A 142 40.47 -15.16 -11.28
N LYS A 143 40.83 -13.89 -11.53
CA LYS A 143 42.21 -13.49 -11.81
C LYS A 143 43.15 -13.88 -10.67
N LYS A 144 42.78 -13.57 -9.42
CA LYS A 144 43.56 -13.98 -8.23
C LYS A 144 43.70 -15.50 -8.14
N ARG A 145 42.62 -16.26 -8.41
CA ARG A 145 42.68 -17.73 -8.40
C ARG A 145 43.58 -18.28 -9.50
N LYS A 146 43.59 -17.66 -10.69
CA LYS A 146 44.45 -18.05 -11.81
C LYS A 146 45.92 -17.74 -11.56
N GLU A 147 46.23 -16.66 -10.84
CA GLU A 147 47.59 -16.37 -10.36
C GLU A 147 48.06 -17.45 -9.38
N VAL A 148 47.21 -17.81 -8.41
CA VAL A 148 47.50 -18.90 -7.46
C VAL A 148 47.64 -20.25 -8.18
N GLU A 149 46.80 -20.53 -9.17
CA GLU A 149 46.91 -21.73 -10.02
C GLU A 149 48.28 -21.81 -10.70
N LYS A 150 48.75 -20.72 -11.30
CA LYS A 150 50.09 -20.66 -11.91
C LYS A 150 51.18 -20.96 -10.88
N MET A 151 51.11 -20.33 -9.71
CA MET A 151 52.09 -20.57 -8.64
C MET A 151 52.09 -22.03 -8.16
N ILE A 152 50.91 -22.66 -8.06
CA ILE A 152 50.80 -24.07 -7.67
C ILE A 152 51.33 -24.98 -8.77
N ASN A 153 50.96 -24.73 -10.03
CA ASN A 153 51.43 -25.52 -11.19
C ASN A 153 52.95 -25.42 -11.39
N GLU A 154 53.56 -24.27 -11.09
CA GLU A 154 55.02 -24.13 -11.08
C GLU A 154 55.67 -24.97 -9.98
N LYS A 155 55.09 -24.99 -8.77
CA LYS A 155 55.61 -25.77 -7.63
C LYS A 155 55.38 -27.28 -7.78
N LEU A 156 54.31 -27.70 -8.44
CA LEU A 156 53.92 -29.11 -8.62
C LEU A 156 54.22 -29.65 -10.02
N LYS A 157 55.15 -29.02 -10.73
CA LYS A 157 55.49 -29.34 -12.12
C LYS A 157 55.90 -30.81 -12.26
N GLY A 158 55.14 -31.56 -13.04
CA GLY A 158 55.35 -33.01 -13.30
C GLY A 158 54.57 -33.97 -12.39
N ILE A 159 53.87 -33.46 -11.37
CA ILE A 159 53.07 -34.29 -10.44
C ILE A 159 51.57 -34.09 -10.68
N LEU A 160 51.12 -32.83 -10.69
CA LEU A 160 49.70 -32.49 -10.79
C LEU A 160 49.53 -31.16 -11.53
N LYS A 161 48.54 -31.09 -12.43
CA LYS A 161 48.13 -29.86 -13.09
C LYS A 161 46.73 -29.48 -12.61
N ILE A 162 46.61 -28.29 -12.03
CA ILE A 162 45.34 -27.68 -11.63
C ILE A 162 44.95 -26.69 -12.72
N ASP A 163 43.68 -26.67 -13.10
CA ASP A 163 43.11 -25.73 -14.07
C ASP A 163 41.89 -25.05 -13.46
N VAL A 164 41.94 -23.72 -13.30
CA VAL A 164 40.82 -22.95 -12.76
C VAL A 164 40.00 -22.40 -13.92
N LYS A 165 38.77 -22.90 -14.03
CA LYS A 165 37.80 -22.43 -15.03
C LYS A 165 36.82 -21.42 -14.43
N TYR A 166 36.42 -20.45 -15.25
CA TYR A 166 35.43 -19.46 -14.86
C TYR A 166 34.02 -20.09 -14.84
N GLU A 167 33.27 -19.87 -13.76
CA GLU A 167 32.01 -20.57 -13.44
C GLU A 167 30.85 -20.28 -14.43
N ALA A 168 30.92 -19.20 -15.21
CA ALA A 168 29.86 -18.91 -16.17
C ALA A 168 29.90 -19.96 -17.30
N ILE A 169 28.71 -20.41 -17.73
CA ILE A 169 28.41 -21.28 -18.88
C ILE A 169 28.87 -20.60 -20.20
N ARG A 170 30.16 -20.24 -20.27
CA ARG A 170 30.80 -19.62 -21.42
C ARG A 170 30.95 -20.71 -22.47
N ASP A 171 31.55 -21.84 -22.11
CA ASP A 171 31.86 -22.90 -23.08
C ASP A 171 30.61 -23.44 -23.79
N GLY A 172 29.53 -23.73 -23.05
CA GLY A 172 28.26 -24.18 -23.65
C GLY A 172 27.54 -23.09 -24.47
N PHE A 173 27.73 -21.81 -24.15
CA PHE A 173 27.20 -20.70 -24.94
C PHE A 173 28.04 -20.45 -26.19
N ILE A 174 29.36 -20.47 -26.06
CA ILE A 174 30.35 -20.30 -27.14
C ILE A 174 30.21 -21.42 -28.15
N ASN A 175 30.10 -22.67 -27.71
CA ASN A 175 29.90 -23.81 -28.61
C ASN A 175 28.61 -23.64 -29.42
N ARG A 176 27.50 -23.25 -28.78
CA ARG A 176 26.25 -22.94 -29.51
C ARG A 176 26.42 -21.77 -30.49
N LEU A 177 27.13 -20.72 -30.11
CA LEU A 177 27.46 -19.60 -31.00
C LEU A 177 28.29 -20.03 -32.22
N LEU A 178 29.26 -20.90 -32.00
CA LEU A 178 30.10 -21.47 -33.05
C LEU A 178 29.32 -22.46 -33.93
N ASP A 179 28.29 -23.13 -33.40
CA ASP A 179 27.39 -23.97 -34.20
C ASP A 179 26.56 -23.13 -35.17
N TYR A 180 26.09 -21.95 -34.73
CA TYR A 180 25.39 -20.99 -35.60
C TYR A 180 26.26 -20.38 -36.71
N SER A 181 27.59 -20.39 -36.55
CA SER A 181 28.55 -19.87 -37.55
C SER A 181 28.86 -20.86 -38.69
N SER A 182 27.89 -21.67 -39.07
CA SER A 182 27.98 -22.61 -40.18
C SER A 182 27.94 -21.89 -41.54
N ARG A 183 28.43 -22.55 -42.61
CA ARG A 183 28.62 -22.00 -43.97
C ARG A 183 27.38 -21.30 -44.56
N GLU A 184 26.18 -21.64 -44.09
CA GLU A 184 24.90 -21.01 -44.46
C GLU A 184 24.78 -19.54 -44.04
N ASN A 185 25.32 -19.15 -42.89
CA ASN A 185 25.12 -17.79 -42.34
C ASN A 185 26.24 -16.80 -42.71
N ARG A 186 27.29 -17.22 -43.45
CA ARG A 186 28.49 -16.41 -43.78
C ARG A 186 29.21 -15.77 -42.57
N ILE A 187 28.91 -16.19 -41.34
CA ILE A 187 29.59 -15.70 -40.15
C ILE A 187 30.88 -16.49 -39.94
N MET A 188 32.03 -15.83 -39.94
CA MET A 188 33.33 -16.45 -39.74
C MET A 188 33.49 -16.89 -38.26
N LYS A 189 34.01 -18.11 -38.04
CA LYS A 189 34.28 -18.67 -36.70
C LYS A 189 35.36 -17.93 -35.92
N GLU A 190 36.38 -17.46 -36.64
CA GLU A 190 37.59 -16.88 -36.04
C GLU A 190 37.40 -15.49 -35.38
N PRO A 191 36.58 -14.58 -35.94
CA PRO A 191 36.17 -13.36 -35.24
C PRO A 191 35.39 -13.63 -33.96
N ILE A 192 34.49 -14.62 -33.96
CA ILE A 192 33.72 -14.99 -32.75
C ILE A 192 34.67 -15.50 -31.67
N LYS A 193 35.61 -16.40 -32.00
CA LYS A 193 36.61 -16.89 -31.05
C LYS A 193 37.45 -15.76 -30.47
N ARG A 194 38.00 -14.87 -31.32
CA ARG A 194 38.81 -13.72 -30.85
C ARG A 194 38.02 -12.78 -29.96
N MET A 195 36.76 -12.51 -30.29
CA MET A 195 35.90 -11.66 -29.48
C MET A 195 35.57 -12.32 -28.15
N VAL A 196 35.31 -13.63 -28.14
CA VAL A 196 35.00 -14.40 -26.94
C VAL A 196 36.22 -14.55 -26.02
N GLU A 197 37.42 -14.65 -26.58
CA GLU A 197 38.69 -14.77 -25.83
C GLU A 197 39.17 -13.44 -25.24
N ASP A 198 38.62 -12.31 -25.68
CA ASP A 198 38.89 -11.00 -25.08
C ASP A 198 38.40 -10.95 -23.61
N ASP A 199 39.25 -10.42 -22.74
CA ASP A 199 38.96 -10.17 -21.32
C ASP A 199 37.78 -9.21 -21.11
N LYS A 200 37.43 -8.41 -22.13
CA LYS A 200 36.30 -7.48 -22.11
C LYS A 200 34.97 -8.13 -22.53
N PHE A 201 34.98 -9.37 -23.00
CA PHE A 201 33.77 -10.01 -23.49
C PHE A 201 32.80 -10.38 -22.37
N ASN A 202 31.59 -9.87 -22.50
CA ASN A 202 30.47 -10.18 -21.62
C ASN A 202 29.30 -10.65 -22.48
N VAL A 203 28.84 -11.88 -22.24
CA VAL A 203 27.69 -12.50 -22.94
C VAL A 203 26.46 -11.59 -22.91
N ARG A 204 26.24 -10.85 -21.82
CA ARG A 204 25.12 -9.93 -21.70
C ARG A 204 25.29 -8.68 -22.57
N PHE A 205 26.50 -8.11 -22.61
CA PHE A 205 26.82 -6.98 -23.48
C PHE A 205 26.66 -7.37 -24.95
N PHE A 206 27.11 -8.58 -25.31
CA PHE A 206 26.92 -9.15 -26.64
C PHE A 206 25.43 -9.28 -27.01
N VAL A 207 24.59 -9.81 -26.12
CA VAL A 207 23.14 -9.91 -26.36
C VAL A 207 22.47 -8.53 -26.45
N ASP A 208 22.90 -7.56 -25.64
CA ASP A 208 22.36 -6.20 -25.67
C ASP A 208 22.75 -5.45 -26.96
N ILE A 209 23.95 -5.68 -27.51
CA ILE A 209 24.36 -5.18 -28.83
C ILE A 209 23.52 -5.83 -29.93
N LEU A 210 23.40 -7.16 -29.93
CA LEU A 210 22.60 -7.88 -30.93
C LEU A 210 21.13 -7.45 -30.93
N ARG A 211 20.57 -7.13 -29.76
CA ARG A 211 19.19 -6.61 -29.64
C ARG A 211 19.04 -5.18 -30.16
N LYS A 212 20.11 -4.39 -30.17
CA LYS A 212 20.12 -3.03 -30.73
C LYS A 212 20.33 -3.02 -32.24
N GLY A 213 20.79 -4.13 -32.82
CA GLY A 213 21.06 -4.24 -34.26
C GLY A 213 22.34 -3.54 -34.70
N GLU A 214 23.28 -3.31 -33.78
CA GLU A 214 24.63 -2.80 -34.05
C GLU A 214 25.63 -3.94 -34.26
#